data_AF-A0ABD6IYI1-F1
#
_entry.id   AF-A0ABD6IYI1-F1
#
_cell.length_a   1.000
_cell.length_b   1.000
_cell.length_c   1.000
_cell.angle_alpha   90.00
_cell.angle_beta   90.00
_cell.angle_gamma   90.00
#
_symmetry.space_group_name_H-M   'P 1'
#
loop_
_entity.id
_entity.type
_entity.pdbx_description
1 polymer ?
#
loop_
_entity_poly.entity_id
_entity_poly.type
_entity_poly.pdbx_seq_one_letter_code
_entity_poly.pdbx_strand_id
1 'polypeptide(L)'
;RGFLLFAAEAHAQAVRVHRDPRAGRRSRTRALALARRCQGARTPALAGLVLGELTARQRQVVALAAAGLSNREIAERLTLSVRTVGNHLYSAYTRLGTGDR
;
A
#
# COMPACT_ATOMS: atom_id res chain seq x y z
N ARG A 1 22.50 -11.10 -1.24
CA ARG A 1 21.02 -10.94 -1.25
C ARG A 1 20.56 -9.57 -0.76
N GLY A 2 21.26 -8.89 0.16
CA GLY A 2 20.91 -7.54 0.64
C GLY A 2 20.85 -6.44 -0.44
N PHE A 3 21.69 -6.50 -1.47
CA PHE A 3 21.72 -5.48 -2.55
C PHE A 3 20.40 -5.33 -3.32
N LEU A 4 19.63 -6.41 -3.49
CA LEU A 4 18.34 -6.35 -4.17
C LEU A 4 17.27 -5.65 -3.32
N LEU A 5 17.32 -5.84 -2.00
CA LEU A 5 16.43 -5.17 -1.08
C LEU A 5 16.73 -3.66 -1.04
N PHE A 6 18.00 -3.28 -0.90
CA PHE A 6 18.40 -1.87 -0.98
C PHE A 6 17.98 -1.21 -2.30
N ALA A 7 18.13 -1.90 -3.43
CA ALA A 7 17.67 -1.38 -4.72
C ALA A 7 16.14 -1.22 -4.79
N ALA A 8 15.39 -2.17 -4.22
CA ALA A 8 13.93 -2.08 -4.13
C ALA A 8 13.49 -0.87 -3.27
N GLU A 9 14.14 -0.65 -2.13
CA GLU A 9 13.85 0.47 -1.22
C GLU A 9 14.21 1.82 -1.83
N ALA A 10 15.36 1.92 -2.52
CA ALA A 10 15.76 3.15 -3.20
C ALA A 10 14.74 3.56 -4.26
N HIS A 11 14.27 2.60 -5.07
CA HIS A 11 13.21 2.86 -6.04
C HIS A 11 11.87 3.21 -5.38
N ALA A 12 11.55 2.59 -4.24
CA ALA A 12 10.35 2.89 -3.47
C ALA A 12 10.34 4.32 -2.92
N GLN A 13 11.46 4.77 -2.36
CA GLN A 13 11.67 6.14 -1.89
C GLN A 13 11.55 7.15 -3.05
N ALA A 14 12.13 6.82 -4.21
CA ALA A 14 12.12 7.69 -5.39
C ALA A 14 10.70 8.01 -5.90
N VAL A 15 9.74 7.09 -5.73
CA VAL A 15 8.31 7.34 -6.08
C VAL A 15 7.76 8.58 -5.38
N ARG A 16 8.19 8.87 -4.14
CA ARG A 16 7.71 10.04 -3.38
C ARG A 16 8.36 11.36 -3.81
N VAL A 17 9.52 11.28 -4.46
CA VAL A 17 10.34 12.44 -4.82
C VAL A 17 10.12 12.86 -6.28
N HIS A 18 9.64 11.95 -7.14
CA HIS A 18 9.35 12.27 -8.53
C HIS A 18 8.15 13.23 -8.67
N ARG A 19 8.43 14.43 -9.18
CA ARG A 19 7.40 15.38 -9.61
C ARG A 19 6.68 14.94 -10.90
N ASP A 20 7.35 14.19 -11.77
CA ASP A 20 6.76 13.61 -12.98
C ASP A 20 6.04 12.28 -12.67
N PRO A 21 4.72 12.18 -12.92
CA PRO A 21 3.94 10.96 -12.75
C PRO A 21 4.48 9.76 -13.56
N ARG A 22 5.08 9.97 -14.73
CA ARG A 22 5.63 8.89 -15.56
C ARG A 22 6.90 8.30 -14.94
N ALA A 23 7.79 9.16 -14.44
CA ALA A 23 8.98 8.73 -13.70
C ALA A 23 8.62 7.99 -12.40
N GLY A 24 7.62 8.49 -11.66
CA GLY A 24 7.09 7.82 -10.47
C GLY A 24 6.57 6.40 -10.75
N ARG A 25 5.82 6.22 -11.84
CA ARG A 25 5.34 4.90 -12.27
C ARG A 25 6.49 3.92 -12.58
N ARG A 26 7.51 4.35 -13.33
CA ARG A 26 8.68 3.49 -13.65
C ARG A 26 9.44 3.06 -12.40
N SER A 27 9.68 3.98 -11.48
CA SER A 27 10.34 3.68 -10.19
C SER A 27 9.50 2.70 -9.35
N ARG A 28 8.17 2.86 -9.34
CA ARG A 28 7.25 1.90 -8.69
C ARG A 28 7.37 0.49 -9.29
N THR A 29 7.27 0.37 -10.61
CA THR A 29 7.37 -0.93 -11.29
C THR A 29 8.68 -1.64 -10.97
N ARG A 30 9.81 -0.91 -10.98
CA ARG A 30 11.12 -1.47 -10.61
C ARG A 30 11.17 -1.90 -9.14
N ALA A 31 10.65 -1.10 -8.22
CA ALA A 31 10.63 -1.44 -6.81
C ALA A 31 9.82 -2.72 -6.54
N LEU A 32 8.63 -2.87 -7.14
CA LEU A 32 7.79 -4.06 -7.00
C LEU A 32 8.47 -5.31 -7.57
N ALA A 33 9.08 -5.21 -8.76
CA ALA A 33 9.78 -6.33 -9.40
C ALA A 33 10.97 -6.83 -8.55
N LEU A 34 11.71 -5.91 -7.92
CA LEU A 34 12.81 -6.26 -7.02
C LEU A 34 12.31 -6.80 -5.68
N ALA A 35 11.24 -6.24 -5.13
CA ALA A 35 10.63 -6.71 -3.88
C ALA A 35 10.12 -8.15 -3.97
N ARG A 36 9.52 -8.55 -5.10
CA ARG A 36 9.08 -9.95 -5.34
C ARG A 36 10.24 -10.95 -5.23
N ARG A 37 11.45 -10.53 -5.59
CA ARG A 37 12.68 -11.36 -5.50
C ARG A 37 13.27 -11.41 -4.08
N CYS A 38 12.73 -10.63 -3.14
CA CYS A 38 13.20 -10.52 -1.77
C CYS A 38 12.40 -11.37 -0.76
N GLN A 39 11.71 -12.43 -1.21
CA GLN A 39 11.06 -13.45 -0.36
C GLN A 39 10.21 -12.89 0.79
N GLY A 40 9.39 -11.86 0.52
CA GLY A 40 8.48 -11.29 1.51
C GLY A 40 9.13 -10.29 2.49
N ALA A 41 10.31 -9.74 2.17
CA ALA A 41 10.92 -8.66 2.93
C ALA A 41 9.94 -7.51 3.17
N ARG A 42 9.68 -7.23 4.45
CA ARG A 42 8.80 -6.14 4.90
C ARG A 42 9.64 -4.96 5.34
N THR A 43 9.61 -3.89 4.57
CA THR A 43 10.31 -2.66 4.93
C THR A 43 9.40 -1.44 4.78
N PRO A 44 9.64 -0.34 5.53
CA PRO A 44 8.80 0.84 5.49
C PRO A 44 8.71 1.46 4.09
N ALA A 45 9.79 1.42 3.31
CA ALA A 45 9.82 1.94 1.95
C ALA A 45 8.88 1.15 1.02
N LEU A 46 8.89 -0.18 1.11
CA LEU A 46 7.99 -1.04 0.33
C LEU A 46 6.53 -0.92 0.80
N ALA A 47 6.29 -0.83 2.11
CA ALA A 47 4.95 -0.56 2.64
C ALA A 47 4.37 0.77 2.13
N GLY A 48 5.22 1.80 2.00
CA GLY A 48 4.83 3.09 1.43
C GLY A 48 4.37 3.01 -0.03
N LEU A 49 4.91 2.07 -0.82
CA LEU A 49 4.41 1.83 -2.18
C LEU A 49 3.01 1.24 -2.15
N VAL A 50 2.80 0.17 -1.39
CA VAL A 50 1.53 -0.54 -1.27
C VAL A 50 0.42 0.42 -0.82
N LEU A 51 0.69 1.24 0.20
CA LEU A 51 -0.25 2.26 0.68
C LEU A 51 -0.49 3.41 -0.32
N GLY A 52 0.41 3.65 -1.26
CA GLY A 52 0.28 4.65 -2.32
C GLY A 52 -0.79 4.32 -3.37
N GLU A 53 -1.21 3.06 -3.51
CA GLU A 53 -2.29 2.64 -4.43
C GLU A 53 -3.70 2.82 -3.83
N LEU A 54 -3.76 2.93 -2.51
CA LEU A 54 -4.98 3.19 -1.79
C LEU A 54 -5.34 4.67 -1.85
N THR A 55 -6.63 4.99 -1.89
CA THR A 55 -7.08 6.35 -1.63
C THR A 55 -6.82 6.73 -0.17
N ALA A 56 -6.83 8.02 0.15
CA ALA A 56 -6.67 8.49 1.53
C ALA A 56 -7.68 7.81 2.49
N ARG A 57 -8.91 7.63 2.03
CA ARG A 57 -9.97 6.98 2.82
C ARG A 57 -9.74 5.48 3.01
N GLN A 58 -9.32 4.78 1.95
CA GLN A 58 -8.95 3.36 2.04
C GLN A 58 -7.77 3.15 3.00
N ARG A 59 -6.75 4.02 2.98
CA ARG A 59 -5.63 3.96 3.93
C ARG A 59 -6.09 4.09 5.38
N GLN A 60 -6.97 5.05 5.68
CA GLN A 60 -7.49 5.25 7.03
C GLN A 60 -8.24 4.01 7.53
N VAL A 61 -9.12 3.44 6.70
CA VAL A 61 -9.89 2.26 7.05
C VAL A 61 -8.99 1.04 7.27
N VAL A 62 -8.01 0.81 6.38
CA VAL A 62 -7.05 -0.30 6.51
C VAL A 62 -6.16 -0.13 7.75
N ALA A 63 -5.73 1.09 8.07
CA ALA A 63 -4.90 1.36 9.25
C ALA A 63 -5.64 1.03 10.55
N LEU A 64 -6.92 1.39 10.64
CA LEU A 64 -7.75 1.06 11.81
C LEU A 64 -8.03 -0.45 11.91
N ALA A 65 -8.28 -1.11 10.77
CA ALA A 65 -8.44 -2.56 10.74
C ALA A 65 -7.15 -3.29 11.16
N ALA A 66 -5.98 -2.81 10.70
CA ALA A 66 -4.68 -3.34 11.10
C ALA A 66 -4.37 -3.11 12.59
N ALA A 67 -4.96 -2.08 13.20
CA ALA A 67 -4.90 -1.84 14.65
C ALA A 67 -5.86 -2.73 15.46
N GLY A 68 -6.59 -3.64 14.81
CA GLY A 68 -7.48 -4.62 15.46
C GLY A 68 -8.92 -4.16 15.65
N LEU A 69 -9.30 -2.99 15.12
CA LEU A 69 -10.69 -2.52 15.22
C LEU A 69 -11.61 -3.31 14.28
N SER A 70 -12.80 -3.62 14.78
CA SER A 70 -13.89 -4.19 14.00
C SER A 70 -14.48 -3.17 13.02
N ASN A 71 -15.16 -3.66 11.97
CA ASN A 71 -15.83 -2.79 10.99
C ASN A 71 -16.85 -1.84 11.63
N ARG A 72 -17.43 -2.23 12.78
CA ARG A 72 -18.38 -1.41 13.53
C ARG A 72 -17.67 -0.27 14.27
N GLU A 73 -16.58 -0.56 14.97
CA GLU A 73 -15.77 0.46 15.65
C GLU A 73 -15.14 1.44 14.64
N ILE A 74 -14.71 0.94 13.48
CA ILE A 74 -14.22 1.78 12.38
C ILE A 74 -15.33 2.68 11.85
N ALA A 75 -16.54 2.14 11.66
CA ALA A 75 -17.69 2.89 11.18
C ALA A 75 -18.06 4.03 12.14
N GLU A 76 -18.09 3.74 13.44
CA GLU A 76 -18.34 4.74 14.49
C GLU A 76 -17.26 5.82 14.52
N ARG A 77 -15.98 5.43 14.50
CA ARG A 77 -14.85 6.38 14.55
C ARG A 77 -14.75 7.27 13.32
N LEU A 78 -15.16 6.77 12.16
CA LEU A 78 -15.08 7.46 10.89
C LEU A 78 -16.39 8.11 10.44
N THR A 79 -17.44 8.01 11.26
CA THR A 79 -18.81 8.48 10.96
C THR A 79 -19.31 7.94 9.62
N LEU A 80 -19.18 6.62 9.42
CA LEU A 80 -19.59 5.90 8.22
C LEU A 80 -20.55 4.76 8.57
N SER A 81 -21.20 4.18 7.55
CA SER A 81 -21.89 2.91 7.73
C SER A 81 -20.91 1.74 7.73
N VAL A 82 -21.23 0.65 8.44
CA VAL A 82 -20.46 -0.61 8.40
C VAL A 82 -20.32 -1.14 6.97
N ARG A 83 -21.37 -0.99 6.15
CA ARG A 83 -21.36 -1.35 4.72
C ARG A 83 -20.32 -0.54 3.95
N THR A 84 -20.23 0.77 4.21
CA THR A 84 -19.24 1.65 3.57
C THR A 84 -17.81 1.27 3.96
N VAL A 85 -17.58 0.93 5.23
CA VAL A 85 -16.29 0.41 5.70
C VAL A 85 -15.92 -0.89 4.99
N GLY A 86 -16.87 -1.84 4.90
CA GLY A 86 -16.70 -3.09 4.16
C GLY A 86 -16.36 -2.86 2.68
N ASN A 87 -17.05 -1.92 2.02
CA ASN A 87 -16.75 -1.56 0.63
C ASN A 87 -15.35 -0.95 0.46
N HIS A 88 -14.91 -0.10 1.41
CA HIS A 88 -13.55 0.44 1.40
C HIS A 88 -12.50 -0.64 1.61
N LEU A 89 -12.71 -1.57 2.55
CA LEU A 89 -11.81 -2.71 2.77
C LEU A 89 -11.75 -3.62 1.56
N TYR A 90 -12.90 -3.98 0.98
CA TYR A 90 -12.95 -4.79 -0.24
C TYR A 90 -12.20 -4.12 -1.39
N SER A 91 -12.47 -2.84 -1.64
CA SER A 91 -11.77 -2.08 -2.68
C SER A 91 -10.26 -1.97 -2.42
N ALA A 92 -9.87 -1.84 -1.15
CA ALA A 92 -8.47 -1.80 -0.76
C ALA A 92 -7.81 -3.16 -0.98
N TYR A 93 -8.38 -4.25 -0.46
CA TYR A 93 -7.86 -5.60 -0.64
C TYR A 93 -7.81 -6.02 -2.10
N THR A 94 -8.80 -5.65 -2.90
CA THR A 94 -8.75 -5.85 -4.35
C THR A 94 -7.56 -5.14 -4.96
N ARG A 95 -7.34 -3.85 -4.67
CA ARG A 95 -6.17 -3.11 -5.19
C ARG A 95 -4.84 -3.71 -4.74
N LEU A 96 -4.74 -4.10 -3.48
CA LEU A 96 -3.52 -4.69 -2.91
C LEU A 96 -3.27 -6.14 -3.39
N GLY A 97 -4.32 -6.90 -3.68
CA GLY A 97 -4.28 -8.27 -4.19
C GLY A 97 -4.19 -8.38 -5.71
N THR A 98 -4.62 -7.36 -6.45
CA THR A 98 -4.44 -7.28 -7.92
C THR A 98 -3.02 -6.90 -8.32
N GLY A 99 -2.14 -6.62 -7.36
CA GLY A 99 -0.71 -6.44 -7.61
C GLY A 99 0.04 -7.72 -7.99
N ASP A 100 -0.63 -8.87 -8.16
CA ASP A 100 -0.04 -10.17 -8.49
C ASP A 100 -0.62 -10.82 -9.77
N ARG A 101 -1.04 -10.02 -10.75
CA ARG A 101 -1.21 -10.50 -12.13
C ARG A 101 -0.40 -9.65 -13.09
#